data_AF-A0A9Q2QNV8-F1
#
_entry.id   AF-A0A9Q2QNV8-F1
#
_cell.length_a   1.000
_cell.length_b   1.000
_cell.length_c   1.000
_cell.angle_alpha   90.00
_cell.angle_beta   90.00
_cell.angle_gamma   90.00
#
_symmetry.space_group_name_H-M   'P 1'
#
loop_
_entity.id
_entity.type
_entity.pdbx_description
1 polymer ?
#
loop_
_entity_poly.entity_id
_entity_poly.type
_entity_poly.pdbx_seq_one_letter_code
_entity_poly.pdbx_strand_id
1 'polypeptide(L)'
;MAENDQSGSENGSLAADEQIAPQLRVITQYIKDMSFENPGAPQSLTPQSEAPKIGVNVDVGVRGLSDTDFEVEIKLSIEAMAADKPIFIVELTYAGICRLENIP
;
A
#
# COMPACT_ATOMS: atom_id res chain seq x y z
N MET A 1 -17.48 -2.77 71.94
CA MET A 1 -16.40 -3.57 71.33
C MET A 1 -17.00 -4.31 70.16
N ALA A 2 -16.81 -3.77 68.97
CA ALA A 2 -17.09 -4.42 67.69
C ALA A 2 -16.01 -3.91 66.73
N GLU A 3 -14.82 -4.46 66.87
CA GLU A 3 -13.77 -4.43 65.87
C GLU A 3 -13.80 -5.80 65.20
N ASN A 4 -14.06 -5.83 63.90
CA ASN A 4 -13.74 -6.97 63.07
C ASN A 4 -12.96 -6.44 61.88
N ASP A 5 -11.64 -6.39 62.07
CA ASP A 5 -10.65 -6.18 61.02
C ASP A 5 -9.99 -7.53 60.74
N GLN A 6 -10.15 -8.04 59.53
CA GLN A 6 -9.20 -8.96 58.91
C GLN A 6 -9.42 -9.00 57.40
N SER A 7 -8.70 -8.10 56.74
CA SER A 7 -7.80 -8.41 55.62
C SER A 7 -7.97 -9.76 54.90
N GLY A 8 -8.21 -9.66 53.59
CA GLY A 8 -8.11 -10.78 52.65
C GLY A 8 -8.18 -10.29 51.21
N SER A 9 -7.23 -9.45 50.82
CA SER A 9 -6.93 -9.18 49.41
C SER A 9 -6.29 -10.42 48.81
N GLU A 10 -7.01 -11.12 47.93
CA GLU A 10 -6.41 -12.10 47.04
C GLU A 10 -6.61 -11.66 45.59
N ASN A 11 -5.54 -11.06 45.09
CA ASN A 11 -5.24 -10.87 43.67
C ASN A 11 -5.38 -12.19 42.92
N GLY A 12 -6.46 -12.33 42.17
CA GLY A 12 -6.66 -13.35 41.15
C GLY A 12 -6.71 -12.74 39.75
N SER A 13 -5.81 -11.81 39.39
CA SER A 13 -5.63 -11.45 37.99
C SER A 13 -4.82 -12.55 37.32
N LEU A 14 -5.54 -13.53 36.78
CA LEU A 14 -5.01 -14.48 35.81
C LEU A 14 -4.34 -13.67 34.69
N ALA A 15 -3.05 -13.89 34.50
CA ALA A 15 -2.33 -13.42 33.33
C ALA A 15 -3.05 -13.96 32.10
N ALA A 16 -3.77 -13.08 31.39
CA ALA A 16 -4.09 -13.35 30.01
C ALA A 16 -2.76 -13.35 29.27
N ASP A 17 -2.47 -14.42 28.52
CA ASP A 17 -1.49 -14.35 27.44
C ASP A 17 -1.93 -13.17 26.56
N GLU A 18 -1.29 -12.01 26.71
CA GLU A 18 -1.44 -10.91 25.77
C GLU A 18 -0.80 -11.37 24.47
N GLN A 19 -1.61 -12.08 23.67
CA GLN A 19 -1.26 -12.41 22.30
C GLN A 19 -1.09 -11.09 21.56
N ILE A 20 0.16 -10.71 21.35
CA ILE A 20 0.52 -9.45 20.71
C ILE A 20 -0.16 -9.44 19.34
N ALA A 21 -1.05 -8.46 19.13
CA ALA A 21 -1.84 -8.39 17.92
C ALA A 21 -0.94 -8.25 16.67
N PRO A 22 -1.35 -8.82 15.53
CA PRO A 22 -0.69 -8.59 14.25
C PRO A 22 -0.58 -7.09 13.94
N GLN A 23 0.60 -6.65 13.52
CA GLN A 23 0.87 -5.26 13.19
C GLN A 23 1.41 -5.15 11.76
N LEU A 24 0.86 -4.20 11.00
CA LEU A 24 1.37 -3.77 9.71
C LEU A 24 1.71 -2.29 9.81
N ARG A 25 2.94 -1.93 9.44
CA ARG A 25 3.41 -0.54 9.40
C ARG A 25 4.07 -0.27 8.05
N VAL A 26 3.63 0.79 7.36
CA VAL A 26 4.36 1.32 6.21
C VAL A 26 5.54 2.15 6.73
N ILE A 27 6.76 1.73 6.41
CA ILE A 27 8.00 2.40 6.83
C ILE A 27 8.32 3.56 5.89
N THR A 28 8.34 3.29 4.59
CA THR A 28 8.64 4.29 3.56
C THR A 28 7.91 3.96 2.27
N GLN A 29 7.73 4.98 1.43
CA GLN A 29 7.14 4.84 0.11
C GLN A 29 7.90 5.73 -0.87
N TYR A 30 8.10 5.24 -2.08
CA TYR A 30 8.91 5.92 -3.07
C TYR A 30 8.58 5.45 -4.50
N ILE A 31 8.86 6.30 -5.47
CA ILE A 31 8.80 5.96 -6.89
C ILE A 31 10.16 5.38 -7.27
N LYS A 32 10.17 4.15 -7.80
CA LYS A 32 11.38 3.52 -8.33
C LYS A 32 11.66 3.98 -9.74
N ASP A 33 10.60 4.04 -10.54
CA ASP A 33 10.68 4.46 -11.93
C ASP A 33 9.34 5.08 -12.34
N MET A 34 9.41 6.08 -13.20
CA MET A 34 8.25 6.73 -13.78
C MET A 34 8.61 7.27 -15.15
N SER A 35 7.78 6.92 -16.15
CA SER A 35 7.82 7.51 -17.47
C SER A 35 6.46 8.12 -17.80
N PHE A 36 6.50 9.18 -18.60
CA PHE A 36 5.32 9.79 -19.17
C PHE A 36 5.64 10.21 -20.60
N GLU A 37 4.81 9.77 -21.53
CA GLU A 37 4.98 10.06 -22.94
C GLU A 37 3.68 10.58 -23.57
N ASN A 38 3.83 11.51 -24.50
CA ASN A 38 2.74 11.99 -25.33
C ASN A 38 3.17 11.92 -26.81
N PRO A 39 2.99 10.76 -27.47
CA PRO A 39 3.50 10.53 -28.82
C PRO A 39 2.91 11.47 -29.88
N GLY A 40 1.68 11.94 -29.65
CA GLY A 40 0.95 12.80 -30.57
C GLY A 40 1.04 14.29 -30.25
N ALA A 41 1.87 14.71 -29.30
CA ALA A 41 1.95 16.11 -28.90
C ALA A 41 2.51 17.02 -30.02
N PRO A 42 2.00 18.26 -30.15
CA PRO A 42 0.92 18.86 -29.36
C PRO A 42 -0.49 18.54 -29.87
N GLN A 43 -0.65 17.91 -31.03
CA GLN A 43 -1.95 17.70 -31.68
C GLN A 43 -2.90 16.85 -30.82
N SER A 44 -2.37 15.87 -30.08
CA SER A 44 -3.11 15.06 -29.11
C SER A 44 -3.70 15.85 -27.94
N LEU A 45 -3.17 17.05 -27.64
CA LEU A 45 -3.62 17.92 -26.55
C LEU A 45 -4.78 18.85 -26.96
N THR A 46 -5.17 18.82 -28.24
CA THR A 46 -6.35 19.56 -28.69
C THR A 46 -7.63 18.96 -28.08
N PRO A 47 -8.66 19.78 -27.81
CA PRO A 47 -9.93 19.26 -27.28
C PRO A 47 -10.50 18.18 -28.19
N GLN A 48 -10.59 16.96 -27.66
CA GLN A 48 -11.23 15.83 -28.33
C GLN A 48 -12.75 15.96 -28.17
N SER A 49 -13.51 15.60 -29.19
CA SER A 49 -14.98 15.56 -29.11
C SER A 49 -15.50 14.43 -28.22
N GLU A 50 -14.68 13.39 -28.02
CA GLU A 50 -15.00 12.23 -27.20
C GLU A 50 -13.96 12.06 -26.08
N ALA A 51 -14.42 11.54 -24.93
CA ALA A 51 -13.53 11.21 -23.83
C ALA A 51 -12.60 10.05 -24.25
N PRO A 52 -11.29 10.13 -23.93
CA PRO A 52 -10.36 9.07 -24.28
C PRO A 52 -10.67 7.78 -23.50
N LYS A 53 -10.44 6.65 -24.17
CA LYS A 53 -10.46 5.33 -23.55
C LYS A 53 -9.18 5.14 -22.75
N ILE A 54 -9.30 4.82 -21.47
CA ILE A 54 -8.15 4.58 -20.59
C ILE A 54 -8.03 3.07 -20.36
N GLY A 55 -6.90 2.49 -20.78
CA GLY A 55 -6.47 1.16 -20.40
C GLY A 55 -5.53 1.23 -19.21
N VAL A 56 -5.76 0.41 -18.19
CA VAL A 56 -4.90 0.31 -17.00
C VAL A 56 -4.54 -1.14 -16.78
N ASN A 57 -3.25 -1.44 -16.72
CA ASN A 57 -2.72 -2.72 -16.27
C ASN A 57 -1.99 -2.52 -14.94
N VAL A 58 -2.20 -3.45 -14.02
CA VAL A 58 -1.63 -3.40 -12.67
C VAL A 58 -0.98 -4.73 -12.35
N ASP A 59 0.31 -4.69 -12.05
CA ASP A 59 1.07 -5.84 -11.55
C ASP A 59 1.58 -5.53 -10.14
N VAL A 60 1.42 -6.50 -9.23
CA VAL A 60 1.87 -6.38 -7.84
C VAL A 60 2.94 -7.42 -7.57
N GLY A 61 4.10 -6.96 -7.12
CA GLY A 61 5.21 -7.77 -6.68
C GLY A 61 5.50 -7.56 -5.20
N VAL A 62 6.01 -8.60 -4.53
CA VAL A 62 6.49 -8.51 -3.15
C VAL A 62 7.87 -9.13 -3.08
N ARG A 63 8.79 -8.45 -2.41
CA ARG A 63 10.17 -8.89 -2.16
C ARG A 63 10.48 -8.76 -0.67
N GLY A 64 10.92 -9.85 -0.04
CA GLY A 64 11.43 -9.80 1.34
C GLY A 64 12.75 -9.00 1.39
N LEU A 65 12.85 -8.08 2.36
CA LEU A 65 14.08 -7.35 2.69
C LEU A 65 14.72 -7.89 3.97
N SER A 66 13.89 -8.31 4.93
CA SER A 66 14.27 -9.00 6.16
C SER A 66 13.13 -9.92 6.62
N ASP A 67 13.23 -10.52 7.80
CA ASP A 67 12.19 -11.40 8.35
C ASP A 67 10.85 -10.68 8.58
N THR A 68 10.89 -9.37 8.85
CA THR A 68 9.71 -8.56 9.14
C THR A 68 9.47 -7.47 8.09
N ASP A 69 10.46 -7.11 7.27
CA ASP A 69 10.35 -6.04 6.28
C ASP A 69 10.18 -6.59 4.87
N PHE A 70 9.14 -6.12 4.18
CA PHE A 70 8.78 -6.50 2.82
C PHE A 70 8.67 -5.25 1.97
N GLU A 71 9.29 -5.28 0.80
CA GLU A 71 9.06 -4.30 -0.24
C GLU A 71 7.91 -4.76 -1.13
N VAL A 72 6.85 -3.98 -1.16
CA VAL A 72 5.72 -4.14 -2.07
C VAL A 72 5.92 -3.20 -3.24
N GLU A 73 5.90 -3.73 -4.45
CA GLU A 73 6.02 -2.98 -5.70
C GLU A 73 4.72 -3.08 -6.49
N ILE A 74 4.23 -1.94 -6.96
CA ILE A 74 3.06 -1.81 -7.82
C ILE A 74 3.54 -1.21 -9.13
N LYS A 75 3.43 -1.99 -10.21
CA LYS A 75 3.68 -1.51 -11.57
C LYS A 75 2.35 -1.17 -12.21
N LEU A 76 2.22 0.06 -12.68
CA LEU A 76 1.08 0.56 -13.41
C LEU A 76 1.51 0.87 -14.83
N SER A 77 0.82 0.31 -15.82
CA SER A 77 0.92 0.70 -17.22
C SER A 77 -0.41 1.26 -17.66
N ILE A 78 -0.45 2.56 -17.96
CA ILE A 78 -1.65 3.30 -18.32
C ILE A 78 -1.49 3.81 -19.75
N GLU A 79 -2.48 3.51 -20.60
CA GLU A 79 -2.53 4.01 -21.97
C GLU A 79 -3.88 4.70 -22.21
N ALA A 80 -3.83 5.95 -22.66
CA ALA A 80 -5.01 6.71 -23.05
C ALA A 80 -5.09 6.79 -24.58
N MET A 81 -6.23 6.43 -25.15
CA MET A 81 -6.46 6.45 -26.60
C MET A 81 -7.69 7.26 -26.99
N ALA A 82 -7.62 7.98 -28.10
CA ALA A 82 -8.78 8.56 -28.78
C ALA A 82 -8.76 8.21 -30.27
N ALA A 83 -9.89 7.75 -30.81
CA ALA A 83 -10.02 7.30 -32.20
C ALA A 83 -8.83 6.41 -32.65
N ASP A 84 -8.45 5.47 -31.78
CA ASP A 84 -7.35 4.50 -31.95
C ASP A 84 -5.94 5.10 -32.06
N LYS A 85 -5.75 6.34 -31.61
CA LYS A 85 -4.43 6.98 -31.47
C LYS A 85 -4.07 7.18 -30.01
N PRO A 86 -2.82 6.87 -29.60
CA PRO A 86 -2.37 7.13 -28.24
C PRO A 86 -2.31 8.64 -27.98
N ILE A 87 -2.95 9.07 -26.90
CA ILE A 87 -2.84 10.43 -26.36
C ILE A 87 -1.66 10.50 -25.42
N PHE A 88 -1.63 9.62 -24.41
CA PHE A 88 -0.51 9.54 -23.49
C PHE A 88 -0.33 8.12 -22.98
N ILE A 89 0.89 7.85 -22.54
CA ILE A 89 1.30 6.61 -21.91
C ILE A 89 1.97 6.97 -20.59
N VAL A 90 1.62 6.26 -19.52
CA VAL A 90 2.28 6.37 -18.21
C VAL A 90 2.73 4.99 -17.79
N GLU A 91 4.00 4.86 -17.44
CA GLU A 91 4.49 3.69 -16.71
C GLU A 91 4.97 4.17 -15.34
N LEU A 92 4.49 3.53 -14.28
CA LEU A 92 4.87 3.86 -12.91
C LEU A 92 5.21 2.59 -12.16
N THR A 93 6.43 2.52 -11.63
CA THR A 93 6.81 1.53 -10.62
C THR A 93 6.86 2.23 -9.26
N TYR A 94 5.80 2.06 -8.48
CA TYR A 94 5.70 2.58 -7.13
C TYR A 94 6.04 1.49 -6.11
N ALA A 95 6.80 1.82 -5.08
CA ALA A 95 7.19 0.86 -4.06
C ALA A 95 6.98 1.40 -2.64
N GLY A 96 6.66 0.50 -1.73
CA GLY A 96 6.60 0.77 -0.30
C GLY A 96 7.28 -0.33 0.48
N ILE A 97 7.99 0.03 1.55
CA ILE A 97 8.50 -0.95 2.52
C ILE A 97 7.49 -1.02 3.65
N CYS A 98 6.98 -2.22 3.89
CA CYS A 98 6.04 -2.54 4.95
C CYS A 98 6.72 -3.47 5.96
N ARG A 99 6.62 -3.13 7.24
CA ARG A 99 6.95 -4.02 8.35
C ARG A 99 5.72 -4.79 8.78
N LEU A 100 5.87 -6.10 8.90
CA LEU A 100 4.88 -7.03 9.43
C LEU A 100 5.44 -7.66 10.70
N GLU A 101 4.72 -7.50 11.81
CA GLU A 101 5.08 -8.05 13.12
C GLU A 101 3.90 -8.83 13.69
N ASN A 102 4.20 -9.92 14.42
CA ASN A 102 3.21 -10.78 15.07
C ASN A 102 2.15 -11.36 14.09
N ILE A 103 2.55 -11.65 12.85
CA ILE A 103 1.72 -12.39 11.88
C ILE A 103 1.89 -13.90 12.16
N PRO A 104 0.80 -14.64 12.46
CA PRO A 104 0.85 -16.09 12.73
C PRO A 104 1.07 -16.95 11.48
#